data_AF-A0A7J8XQC4-F1
#
_entry.id   AF-A0A7J8XQC4-F1
#
_cell.length_a   1.000
_cell.length_b   1.000
_cell.length_c   1.000
_cell.angle_alpha   90.00
_cell.angle_beta   90.00
_cell.angle_gamma   90.00
#
_symmetry.space_group_name_H-M   'P 1'
#
loop_
_entity.id
_entity.type
_entity.pdbx_description
1 polymer ?
#
loop_
_entity_poly.entity_id
_entity_poly.type
_entity_poly.pdbx_seq_one_letter_code
_entity_poly.pdbx_strand_id
1 'polypeptide(L)'
;MMLDLGPFSDEKFDPKKWINSACKSRHPQDSLDKHMVDLEMKLQMVSEEIAASLEEQSSAALLRVPRATRDVLRLQDDAVSLRNSVAGILDKLKKAEGSSAESIAALAKVDTVKQRMEAAYETLQDAAGLTQLSATVEDVFASGDLPRAAETLANMRHCLSAVGEVAEFANIRKQLEVLEDRLDTMVQPRLTDALSNRKVDVAQDLRGILIRIGRFKSLELQYTKVHLKPIKQLWDDFDSKKRVSKLANEKSEVERLSSNNEQSSSLAVSFSSWLPTFYDELLLYLEQEWKWCMFAFPEDYKTLVPKLLVETMAAVGSSFVSRINFATGEVVPETKAFAKGILDILSGDMQKGSKIQTKHLEALIDLHNMSVIFARNIQHLFSESDMGVLMDTLKAVYYPYESFKQRYGHMERAILSSEIAGVDLRGAVTRGVGAQGIELSETVRRMEESIPQVILLLEAAVERCINFTGGSEAEELILALDDTMLQYISTLQDTLKSLRAVCGVDNKDIGLDRKEGAQNSRKTDLISNEEEWSIVQGALQILTVADCLTSRSSVFEASLRATLARLSTTLSLSVFGSSLDNNQLHVANDDGNGEPPLGGRAALDVAA
;
A
#
# COMPACT_ATOMS: atom_id res chain seq x y z
N MET A 1 66.60 -29.51 18.08
CA MET A 1 66.51 -28.75 16.83
C MET A 1 66.98 -29.67 15.71
N MET A 2 66.05 -30.22 14.92
CA MET A 2 66.39 -31.00 13.73
C MET A 2 67.12 -30.08 12.76
N LEU A 3 68.23 -30.55 12.19
CA LEU A 3 68.93 -29.83 11.13
C LEU A 3 68.01 -29.71 9.92
N ASP A 4 67.83 -28.50 9.41
CA ASP A 4 67.14 -28.26 8.15
C ASP A 4 68.06 -28.71 7.01
N LEU A 5 67.65 -29.76 6.29
CA LEU A 5 68.39 -30.35 5.17
C LEU A 5 68.04 -29.70 3.82
N GLY A 6 67.00 -28.85 3.78
CA GLY A 6 66.57 -28.13 2.58
C GLY A 6 67.71 -27.39 1.87
N PRO A 7 68.63 -26.69 2.56
CA PRO A 7 69.74 -26.00 1.93
C PRO A 7 70.72 -26.93 1.18
N PHE A 8 70.89 -28.19 1.61
CA PHE A 8 71.81 -29.14 0.96
C PHE A 8 71.28 -29.65 -0.39
N SER A 9 69.98 -29.48 -0.65
CA SER A 9 69.37 -29.85 -1.93
C SER A 9 69.49 -28.77 -3.02
N ASP A 10 70.00 -27.58 -2.69
CA ASP A 10 70.16 -26.46 -3.63
C ASP A 10 71.51 -26.52 -4.38
N GLU A 11 71.49 -26.41 -5.70
CA GLU A 11 72.69 -26.45 -6.56
C GLU A 11 73.66 -25.29 -6.30
N LYS A 12 73.20 -24.18 -5.71
CA LYS A 12 74.05 -23.01 -5.35
C LYS A 12 74.41 -22.96 -3.86
N PHE A 13 74.41 -24.10 -3.19
CA PHE A 13 74.77 -24.18 -1.78
C PHE A 13 76.17 -23.63 -1.51
N ASP A 14 76.28 -22.62 -0.63
CA ASP A 14 77.55 -22.04 -0.18
C ASP A 14 77.87 -22.59 1.22
N PRO A 15 78.78 -23.59 1.33
CA PRO A 15 79.09 -24.23 2.61
C PRO A 15 79.62 -23.23 3.63
N LYS A 16 80.36 -22.19 3.19
CA LYS A 16 80.96 -21.22 4.11
C LYS A 16 79.89 -20.33 4.72
N LYS A 17 78.91 -19.87 3.93
CA LYS A 17 77.79 -19.07 4.46
C LYS A 17 76.92 -19.90 5.40
N TRP A 18 76.65 -21.15 5.04
CA TRP A 18 75.85 -22.05 5.86
C TRP A 18 76.54 -22.37 7.20
N ILE A 19 77.81 -22.79 7.18
CA ILE A 19 78.61 -23.05 8.40
C ILE A 19 78.68 -21.79 9.26
N ASN A 20 78.95 -20.62 8.66
CA ASN A 20 79.01 -19.37 9.42
C ASN A 20 77.66 -18.99 10.04
N SER A 21 76.54 -19.29 9.37
CA SER A 21 75.20 -19.08 9.93
C SER A 21 74.91 -20.07 11.06
N ALA A 22 75.25 -21.35 10.88
CA ALA A 22 75.11 -22.38 11.91
C ALA A 22 76.00 -22.09 13.14
N CYS A 23 77.20 -21.55 12.94
CA CYS A 23 78.07 -21.08 14.02
C CYS A 23 77.51 -19.83 14.73
N LYS A 24 76.80 -18.94 14.03
CA LYS A 24 76.16 -17.76 14.63
C LYS A 24 74.95 -18.14 15.49
N SER A 25 74.30 -19.26 15.22
CA SER A 25 73.26 -19.83 16.09
C SER A 25 73.81 -20.53 17.35
N ARG A 26 75.12 -20.47 17.61
CA ARG A 26 75.74 -21.02 18.83
C ARG A 26 75.29 -20.26 20.07
N HIS A 27 75.02 -20.97 21.16
CA HIS A 27 74.80 -20.35 22.46
C HIS A 27 76.09 -19.67 22.96
N PRO A 28 76.05 -18.45 23.55
CA PRO A 28 77.25 -17.68 23.89
C PRO A 28 78.28 -18.38 24.81
N GLN A 29 77.87 -19.39 25.59
CA GLN A 29 78.70 -20.06 26.58
C GLN A 29 79.45 -21.30 26.06
N ASP A 30 79.14 -21.82 24.87
CA ASP A 30 79.81 -23.02 24.33
C ASP A 30 81.09 -22.67 23.57
N SER A 31 82.12 -23.52 23.65
CA SER A 31 83.29 -23.38 22.79
C SER A 31 82.94 -23.78 21.35
N LEU A 32 83.50 -23.05 20.37
CA LEU A 32 83.17 -23.25 18.95
C LEU A 32 83.40 -24.71 18.51
N ASP A 33 84.51 -25.30 18.94
CA ASP A 33 84.94 -26.63 18.51
C ASP A 33 83.95 -27.72 18.94
N LYS A 34 83.38 -27.62 20.14
CA LYS A 34 82.39 -28.60 20.63
C LYS A 34 81.12 -28.56 19.79
N HIS A 35 80.66 -27.36 19.46
CA HIS A 35 79.45 -27.19 18.64
C HIS A 35 79.66 -27.68 17.21
N MET A 36 80.87 -27.54 16.65
CA MET A 36 81.20 -28.06 15.31
C MET A 36 81.26 -29.59 15.27
N VAL A 37 81.85 -30.23 16.28
CA VAL A 37 81.86 -31.71 16.37
C VAL A 37 80.44 -32.27 16.52
N ASP A 38 79.60 -31.62 17.34
CA ASP A 38 78.20 -32.03 17.48
C ASP A 38 77.40 -31.85 16.19
N LEU A 39 77.68 -30.79 15.42
CA LEU A 39 77.04 -30.53 14.12
C LEU A 39 77.48 -31.58 13.08
N GLU A 40 78.77 -31.88 13.04
CA GLU A 40 79.36 -32.90 12.16
C GLU A 40 78.77 -34.28 12.44
N MET A 41 78.74 -34.70 13.72
CA MET A 41 78.16 -35.99 14.11
C MET A 41 76.68 -36.07 13.72
N LYS A 42 75.91 -34.99 13.89
CA LYS A 42 74.50 -34.95 13.48
C LYS A 42 74.33 -35.07 11.97
N LEU A 43 75.16 -34.36 11.18
CA LEU A 43 75.12 -34.47 9.72
C LEU A 43 75.50 -35.87 9.25
N GLN A 44 76.50 -36.50 9.88
CA GLN A 44 76.90 -37.86 9.54
C GLN A 44 75.78 -38.88 9.82
N MET A 45 75.17 -38.82 11.01
CA MET A 45 74.05 -39.69 11.36
C MET A 45 72.88 -39.56 10.38
N VAL A 46 72.54 -38.32 9.99
CA VAL A 46 71.48 -38.06 9.01
C VAL A 46 71.85 -38.59 7.62
N SER A 47 73.12 -38.46 7.21
CA SER A 47 73.58 -39.03 5.94
C SER A 47 73.48 -40.55 5.90
N GLU A 48 73.83 -41.22 7.00
CA GLU A 48 73.71 -42.68 7.13
C GLU A 48 72.23 -43.12 7.14
N GLU A 49 71.37 -42.38 7.83
CA GLU A 49 69.91 -42.64 7.84
C GLU A 49 69.28 -42.47 6.46
N ILE A 50 69.66 -41.42 5.70
CA ILE A 50 69.19 -41.22 4.33
C ILE A 50 69.67 -42.36 3.41
N ALA A 51 70.94 -42.77 3.53
CA ALA A 51 71.48 -43.87 2.72
C ALA A 51 70.76 -45.19 3.01
N ALA A 52 70.55 -45.52 4.29
CA ALA A 52 69.82 -46.71 4.70
C ALA A 52 68.36 -46.68 4.21
N SER A 53 67.69 -45.53 4.35
CA SER A 53 66.31 -45.35 3.88
C SER A 53 66.21 -45.50 2.35
N LEU A 54 67.17 -44.94 1.61
CA LEU A 54 67.21 -45.05 0.16
C LEU A 54 67.41 -46.50 -0.31
N GLU A 55 68.27 -47.26 0.36
CA GLU A 55 68.50 -48.68 0.04
C GLU A 55 67.26 -49.55 0.34
N GLU A 56 66.60 -49.30 1.48
CA GLU A 56 65.34 -49.96 1.82
C GLU A 56 64.25 -49.65 0.79
N GLN A 57 64.05 -48.37 0.43
CA GLN A 57 63.04 -47.99 -0.56
C GLN A 57 63.37 -48.50 -1.97
N SER A 58 64.64 -48.49 -2.37
CA SER A 58 65.09 -49.00 -3.66
C SER A 58 64.82 -50.51 -3.79
N SER A 59 65.19 -51.29 -2.76
CA SER A 59 64.93 -52.73 -2.74
C SER A 59 63.42 -53.05 -2.74
N ALA A 60 62.61 -52.28 -2.00
CA ALA A 60 61.16 -52.40 -2.02
C ALA A 60 60.57 -52.04 -3.40
N ALA A 61 61.09 -51.01 -4.07
CA ALA A 61 60.65 -50.59 -5.39
C ALA A 61 60.95 -51.65 -6.46
N LEU A 62 62.14 -52.27 -6.42
CA LEU A 62 62.52 -53.35 -7.33
C LEU A 62 61.54 -54.54 -7.30
N LEU A 63 60.93 -54.81 -6.15
CA LEU A 63 59.93 -55.87 -6.00
C LEU A 63 58.51 -55.41 -6.36
N ARG A 64 58.13 -54.18 -6.00
CA ARG A 64 56.77 -53.67 -6.17
C ARG A 64 56.46 -53.27 -7.62
N VAL A 65 57.41 -52.66 -8.33
CA VAL A 65 57.17 -52.13 -9.70
C VAL A 65 56.82 -53.24 -10.71
N PRO A 66 57.52 -54.39 -10.77
CA PRO A 66 57.14 -55.46 -11.69
C PRO A 66 55.78 -56.08 -11.36
N ARG A 67 55.44 -56.19 -10.07
CA ARG A 67 54.12 -56.70 -9.62
C ARG A 67 53.00 -55.75 -10.04
N ALA A 68 53.17 -54.46 -9.79
CA ALA A 68 52.23 -53.43 -10.22
C ALA A 68 52.05 -53.43 -11.75
N THR A 69 53.15 -53.58 -12.51
CA THR A 69 53.08 -53.67 -13.98
C THR A 69 52.26 -54.88 -14.44
N ARG A 70 52.47 -56.05 -13.81
CA ARG A 70 51.70 -57.26 -14.13
C ARG A 70 50.21 -57.09 -13.79
N ASP A 71 49.91 -56.47 -12.66
CA ASP A 71 48.53 -56.24 -12.24
C ASP A 71 47.82 -55.24 -13.18
N VAL A 72 48.54 -54.22 -13.67
CA VAL A 72 48.04 -53.29 -14.70
C VAL A 72 47.75 -54.00 -16.02
N LEU A 73 48.63 -54.90 -16.47
CA LEU A 73 48.40 -55.69 -17.68
C LEU A 73 47.18 -56.62 -17.52
N ARG A 74 47.04 -57.29 -16.37
CA ARG A 74 45.85 -58.11 -16.09
C ARG A 74 44.57 -57.26 -16.10
N LEU A 75 44.60 -56.07 -15.50
CA LEU A 75 43.47 -55.16 -15.48
C LEU A 75 43.10 -54.67 -16.88
N GLN A 76 44.10 -54.48 -17.75
CA GLN A 76 43.86 -54.16 -19.17
C GLN A 76 43.14 -55.32 -19.88
N ASP A 77 43.58 -56.55 -19.69
CA ASP A 77 42.95 -57.73 -20.30
C ASP A 77 41.51 -57.92 -19.79
N ASP A 78 41.29 -57.78 -18.49
CA ASP A 78 39.96 -57.82 -17.87
C ASP A 78 39.05 -56.71 -18.42
N ALA A 79 39.58 -55.50 -18.59
CA ALA A 79 38.83 -54.37 -19.16
C ALA A 79 38.47 -54.60 -20.63
N VAL A 80 39.36 -55.21 -21.43
CA VAL A 80 39.08 -55.57 -22.82
C VAL A 80 38.02 -56.67 -22.90
N SER A 81 38.12 -57.69 -22.04
CA SER A 81 37.13 -58.76 -21.91
C SER A 81 35.75 -58.22 -21.51
N LEU A 82 35.72 -57.31 -20.54
CA LEU A 82 34.50 -56.62 -20.12
C LEU A 82 33.93 -55.79 -21.26
N ARG A 83 34.75 -55.02 -21.99
CA ARG A 83 34.30 -54.24 -23.14
C ARG A 83 33.68 -55.12 -24.21
N ASN A 84 34.28 -56.26 -24.52
CA ASN A 84 33.74 -57.20 -25.50
C ASN A 84 32.42 -57.82 -25.01
N SER A 85 32.33 -58.14 -23.73
CA SER A 85 31.10 -58.65 -23.10
C SER A 85 29.98 -57.59 -23.13
N VAL A 86 30.29 -56.34 -22.79
CA VAL A 86 29.37 -55.21 -22.86
C VAL A 86 28.94 -54.92 -24.29
N ALA A 87 29.85 -54.96 -25.26
CA ALA A 87 29.51 -54.83 -26.67
C ALA A 87 28.57 -55.95 -27.14
N GLY A 88 28.80 -57.20 -26.70
CA GLY A 88 27.90 -58.32 -26.96
C GLY A 88 26.53 -58.16 -26.29
N ILE A 89 26.48 -57.63 -25.06
CA ILE A 89 25.23 -57.30 -24.37
C ILE A 89 24.51 -56.18 -25.11
N LEU A 90 25.20 -55.14 -25.57
CA LEU A 90 24.62 -54.04 -26.35
C LEU A 90 24.05 -54.52 -27.69
N ASP A 91 24.71 -55.44 -28.38
CA ASP A 91 24.18 -56.00 -29.63
C ASP A 91 22.95 -56.88 -29.38
N LYS A 92 22.97 -57.69 -28.32
CA LYS A 92 21.79 -58.44 -27.87
C LYS A 92 20.65 -57.51 -27.44
N LEU A 93 20.96 -56.41 -26.77
CA LEU A 93 20.00 -55.39 -26.37
C LEU A 93 19.40 -54.71 -27.59
N LYS A 94 20.20 -54.30 -28.59
CA LYS A 94 19.67 -53.72 -29.84
C LYS A 94 18.74 -54.68 -30.59
N LYS A 95 19.08 -55.97 -30.63
CA LYS A 95 18.22 -57.00 -31.25
C LYS A 95 16.94 -57.24 -30.45
N ALA A 96 17.03 -57.27 -29.12
CA ALA A 96 15.89 -57.37 -28.23
C ALA A 96 15.01 -56.11 -28.28
N GLU A 97 15.61 -54.92 -28.36
CA GLU A 97 14.94 -53.63 -28.48
C GLU A 97 14.20 -53.54 -29.81
N GLY A 98 14.75 -54.02 -30.94
CA GLY A 98 14.02 -54.06 -32.21
C GLY A 98 12.75 -54.92 -32.14
N SER A 99 12.86 -56.15 -31.64
CA SER A 99 11.73 -57.09 -31.51
C SER A 99 10.72 -56.67 -30.42
N SER A 100 11.23 -56.14 -29.30
CA SER A 100 10.42 -55.60 -28.22
C SER A 100 9.75 -54.29 -28.63
N ALA A 101 10.39 -53.40 -29.40
CA ALA A 101 9.80 -52.16 -29.87
C ALA A 101 8.61 -52.40 -30.82
N GLU A 102 8.67 -53.41 -31.70
CA GLU A 102 7.53 -53.81 -32.51
C GLU A 102 6.37 -54.34 -31.64
N SER A 103 6.70 -55.14 -30.62
CA SER A 103 5.71 -55.69 -29.68
C SER A 103 5.12 -54.61 -28.76
N ILE A 104 5.93 -53.67 -28.27
CA ILE A 104 5.54 -52.52 -27.45
C ILE A 104 4.71 -51.54 -28.30
N ALA A 105 5.07 -51.30 -29.56
CA ALA A 105 4.28 -50.47 -30.46
C ALA A 105 2.91 -51.11 -30.77
N ALA A 106 2.84 -52.44 -30.90
CA ALA A 106 1.57 -53.14 -31.03
C ALA A 106 0.74 -53.03 -29.73
N LEU A 107 1.36 -53.24 -28.56
CA LEU A 107 0.69 -53.06 -27.26
C LEU A 107 0.23 -51.62 -27.04
N ALA A 108 1.01 -50.61 -27.40
CA ALA A 108 0.65 -49.21 -27.30
C ALA A 108 -0.54 -48.86 -28.21
N LYS A 109 -0.61 -49.44 -29.41
CA LYS A 109 -1.78 -49.31 -30.29
C LYS A 109 -3.02 -49.94 -29.65
N VAL A 110 -2.89 -51.13 -29.05
CA VAL A 110 -3.98 -51.80 -28.34
C VAL A 110 -4.42 -50.99 -27.12
N ASP A 111 -3.48 -50.46 -26.35
CA ASP A 111 -3.76 -49.62 -25.18
C ASP A 111 -4.45 -48.32 -25.58
N THR A 112 -4.02 -47.69 -26.67
CA THR A 112 -4.68 -46.50 -27.22
C THR A 112 -6.13 -46.81 -27.62
N VAL A 113 -6.37 -47.97 -28.24
CA VAL A 113 -7.73 -48.40 -28.59
C VAL A 113 -8.54 -48.69 -27.33
N LYS A 114 -7.95 -49.37 -26.33
CA LYS A 114 -8.58 -49.65 -25.05
C LYS A 114 -8.98 -48.36 -24.33
N GLN A 115 -8.08 -47.40 -24.19
CA GLN A 115 -8.36 -46.09 -23.58
C GLN A 115 -9.48 -45.34 -24.32
N ARG A 116 -9.49 -45.38 -25.66
CA ARG A 116 -10.59 -44.81 -26.46
C ARG A 116 -11.91 -45.54 -26.25
N MET A 117 -11.88 -46.87 -26.10
CA MET A 117 -13.06 -47.69 -25.85
C MET A 117 -13.61 -47.47 -24.44
N GLU A 118 -12.74 -47.35 -23.44
CA GLU A 118 -13.09 -47.05 -22.05
C GLU A 118 -13.70 -45.65 -21.95
N ALA A 119 -13.09 -44.64 -22.55
CA ALA A 119 -13.66 -43.29 -22.61
C ALA A 119 -15.01 -43.27 -23.34
N ALA A 120 -15.15 -43.98 -24.46
CA ALA A 120 -16.44 -44.09 -25.16
C ALA A 120 -17.49 -44.82 -24.31
N TYR A 121 -17.10 -45.86 -23.58
CA TYR A 121 -17.99 -46.60 -22.68
C TYR A 121 -18.46 -45.72 -21.52
N GLU A 122 -17.57 -44.97 -20.86
CA GLU A 122 -17.91 -44.02 -19.80
C GLU A 122 -18.87 -42.94 -20.31
N THR A 123 -18.59 -42.32 -21.47
CA THR A 123 -19.51 -41.31 -22.06
C THR A 123 -20.88 -41.87 -22.41
N LEU A 124 -20.97 -43.12 -22.88
CA LEU A 124 -22.25 -43.79 -23.16
C LEU A 124 -23.01 -44.16 -21.88
N GLN A 125 -22.29 -44.59 -20.85
CA GLN A 125 -22.87 -44.86 -19.54
C GLN A 125 -23.43 -43.58 -18.90
N ASP A 126 -22.69 -42.47 -18.99
CA ASP A 126 -23.14 -41.16 -18.52
C ASP A 126 -24.32 -40.62 -19.32
N ALA A 127 -24.34 -40.83 -20.64
CA ALA A 127 -25.48 -40.48 -21.49
C ALA A 127 -26.74 -41.29 -21.15
N ALA A 128 -26.59 -42.60 -20.89
CA ALA A 128 -27.70 -43.45 -20.45
C ALA A 128 -28.21 -43.03 -19.06
N GLY A 129 -27.29 -42.79 -18.11
CA GLY A 129 -27.61 -42.27 -16.78
C GLY A 129 -28.32 -40.92 -16.83
N LEU A 130 -27.94 -40.03 -17.74
CA LEU A 130 -28.57 -38.73 -17.93
C LEU A 130 -30.04 -38.85 -18.35
N THR A 131 -30.35 -39.73 -19.30
CA THR A 131 -31.76 -39.94 -19.74
C THR A 131 -32.62 -40.47 -18.61
N GLN A 132 -32.09 -41.40 -17.79
CA GLN A 132 -32.78 -41.91 -16.61
C GLN A 132 -32.96 -40.84 -15.54
N LEU A 133 -31.92 -40.06 -15.23
CA LEU A 133 -31.99 -38.95 -14.27
C LEU A 133 -33.01 -37.91 -14.73
N SER A 134 -32.99 -37.49 -15.99
CA SER A 134 -33.93 -36.50 -16.54
C SER A 134 -35.41 -36.90 -16.37
N ALA A 135 -35.72 -38.20 -16.44
CA ALA A 135 -37.08 -38.71 -16.22
C ALA A 135 -37.48 -38.69 -14.73
N THR A 136 -36.54 -38.93 -13.82
CA THR A 136 -36.77 -39.01 -12.37
C THR A 136 -36.68 -37.67 -11.64
N VAL A 137 -36.06 -36.64 -12.24
CA VAL A 137 -35.80 -35.37 -11.55
C VAL A 137 -37.09 -34.64 -11.14
N GLU A 138 -38.12 -34.60 -12.00
CA GLU A 138 -39.40 -33.96 -11.65
C GLU A 138 -40.10 -34.65 -10.45
N ASP A 139 -39.98 -35.97 -10.32
CA ASP A 139 -40.53 -36.71 -9.19
C ASP A 139 -39.77 -36.39 -7.88
N VAL A 140 -38.45 -36.21 -7.96
CA VAL A 140 -37.62 -35.79 -6.82
C VAL A 140 -37.98 -34.36 -6.39
N PHE A 141 -38.26 -33.45 -7.32
CA PHE A 141 -38.77 -32.11 -6.98
C PHE A 141 -40.16 -32.15 -6.36
N ALA A 142 -41.05 -33.05 -6.82
CA ALA A 142 -42.39 -33.23 -6.25
C ALA A 142 -42.34 -33.77 -4.80
N SER A 143 -41.30 -34.52 -4.46
CA SER A 143 -41.08 -35.03 -3.09
C SER A 143 -40.70 -33.95 -2.07
N GLY A 144 -40.26 -32.76 -2.52
CA GLY A 144 -39.89 -31.63 -1.67
C GLY A 144 -38.53 -31.77 -0.96
N ASP A 145 -37.78 -32.83 -1.27
CA ASP A 145 -36.46 -33.12 -0.68
C ASP A 145 -35.33 -32.39 -1.42
N LEU A 146 -35.04 -31.17 -0.96
CA LEU A 146 -34.04 -30.27 -1.56
C LEU A 146 -32.61 -30.86 -1.67
N PRO A 147 -32.05 -31.56 -0.66
CA PRO A 147 -30.71 -32.14 -0.78
C PRO A 147 -30.63 -33.25 -1.84
N ARG A 148 -31.67 -34.10 -1.94
CA ARG A 148 -31.74 -35.11 -3.00
C ARG A 148 -31.88 -34.48 -4.39
N ALA A 149 -32.70 -33.45 -4.52
CA ALA A 149 -32.81 -32.71 -5.77
C ALA A 149 -31.45 -32.13 -6.19
N ALA A 150 -30.71 -31.52 -5.25
CA ALA A 150 -29.38 -30.97 -5.50
C ALA A 150 -28.36 -32.03 -5.94
N GLU A 151 -28.38 -33.22 -5.34
CA GLU A 151 -27.53 -34.34 -5.72
C GLU A 151 -27.84 -34.83 -7.14
N THR A 152 -29.14 -34.96 -7.49
CA THR A 152 -29.53 -35.36 -8.84
C THR A 152 -29.12 -34.34 -9.90
N LEU A 153 -29.23 -33.03 -9.63
CA LEU A 153 -28.76 -31.98 -10.55
C LEU A 153 -27.23 -31.95 -10.67
N ALA A 154 -26.50 -32.13 -9.57
CA ALA A 154 -25.04 -32.20 -9.58
C ALA A 154 -24.53 -33.38 -10.42
N ASN A 155 -25.17 -34.55 -10.27
CA ASN A 155 -24.88 -35.73 -11.09
C ASN A 155 -25.23 -35.46 -12.56
N MET A 156 -26.38 -34.82 -12.84
CA MET A 156 -26.78 -34.45 -14.19
C MET A 156 -25.77 -33.48 -14.84
N ARG A 157 -25.23 -32.52 -14.07
CA ARG A 157 -24.17 -31.61 -14.53
C ARG A 157 -22.85 -32.33 -14.82
N HIS A 158 -22.45 -33.28 -13.97
CA HIS A 158 -21.26 -34.09 -14.19
C HIS A 158 -21.39 -34.96 -15.45
N CYS A 159 -22.51 -35.66 -15.61
CA CYS A 159 -22.78 -36.46 -16.80
C CYS A 159 -22.84 -35.57 -18.07
N LEU A 160 -23.39 -34.36 -17.99
CA LEU A 160 -23.38 -33.41 -19.11
C LEU A 160 -21.99 -32.89 -19.47
N SER A 161 -21.06 -32.76 -18.51
CA SER A 161 -19.69 -32.37 -18.83
C SER A 161 -18.88 -33.50 -19.46
N ALA A 162 -19.15 -34.76 -19.06
CA ALA A 162 -18.53 -35.94 -19.65
C ALA A 162 -18.99 -36.19 -21.10
N VAL A 163 -20.28 -35.97 -21.39
CA VAL A 163 -20.88 -36.19 -22.72
C VAL A 163 -20.54 -35.08 -23.75
N GLY A 164 -20.14 -33.89 -23.29
CA GLY A 164 -19.68 -32.80 -24.17
C GLY A 164 -20.78 -32.08 -24.97
N GLU A 165 -20.40 -31.38 -26.05
CA GLU A 165 -21.33 -30.57 -26.87
C GLU A 165 -22.03 -31.38 -27.98
N VAL A 166 -22.88 -32.33 -27.59
CA VAL A 166 -23.77 -33.02 -28.54
C VAL A 166 -25.14 -32.31 -28.59
N ALA A 167 -25.67 -32.08 -29.80
CA ALA A 167 -26.89 -31.28 -30.02
C ALA A 167 -28.15 -31.88 -29.35
N GLU A 168 -28.22 -33.20 -29.22
CA GLU A 168 -29.35 -33.90 -28.59
C GLU A 168 -29.48 -33.59 -27.09
N PHE A 169 -28.39 -33.25 -26.42
CA PHE A 169 -28.36 -32.88 -25.00
C PHE A 169 -28.46 -31.36 -24.76
N ALA A 170 -28.58 -30.55 -25.81
CA ALA A 170 -28.76 -29.10 -25.67
C ALA A 170 -30.09 -28.75 -24.98
N ASN A 171 -31.14 -29.51 -25.23
CA ASN A 171 -32.43 -29.35 -24.54
C ASN A 171 -32.33 -29.75 -23.07
N ILE A 172 -31.58 -30.80 -22.74
CA ILE A 172 -31.38 -31.26 -21.36
C ILE A 172 -30.51 -30.25 -20.57
N ARG A 173 -29.54 -29.60 -21.21
CA ARG A 173 -28.81 -28.47 -20.60
C ARG A 173 -29.71 -27.29 -20.25
N LYS A 174 -30.60 -26.88 -21.17
CA LYS A 174 -31.58 -25.83 -20.87
C LYS A 174 -32.55 -26.24 -19.77
N GLN A 175 -32.97 -27.51 -19.75
CA GLN A 175 -33.79 -28.04 -18.65
C GLN A 175 -33.03 -28.06 -17.33
N LEU A 176 -31.74 -28.40 -17.32
CA LEU A 176 -30.88 -28.29 -16.13
C LEU A 176 -30.87 -26.86 -15.60
N GLU A 177 -30.59 -25.87 -16.44
CA GLU A 177 -30.58 -24.45 -16.02
C GLU A 177 -31.91 -24.02 -15.39
N VAL A 178 -33.04 -24.40 -15.98
CA VAL A 178 -34.39 -24.10 -15.45
C VAL A 178 -34.66 -24.82 -14.13
N LEU A 179 -34.23 -26.06 -13.98
CA LEU A 179 -34.39 -26.83 -12.74
C LEU A 179 -33.49 -26.29 -11.63
N GLU A 180 -32.28 -25.85 -11.97
CA GLU A 180 -31.39 -25.15 -11.05
C GLU A 180 -31.96 -23.78 -10.62
N ASP A 181 -32.57 -23.01 -11.54
CA ASP A 181 -33.29 -21.76 -11.23
C ASP A 181 -34.48 -22.01 -10.29
N ARG A 182 -35.24 -23.08 -10.54
CA ARG A 182 -36.37 -23.47 -9.70
C ARG A 182 -35.90 -23.90 -8.32
N LEU A 183 -34.83 -24.69 -8.22
CA LEU A 183 -34.27 -25.12 -6.94
C LEU A 183 -33.71 -23.94 -6.14
N ASP A 184 -32.98 -23.02 -6.80
CA ASP A 184 -32.53 -21.77 -6.20
C ASP A 184 -33.73 -21.03 -5.60
N THR A 185 -34.76 -20.75 -6.41
CA THR A 185 -35.98 -20.04 -5.97
C THR A 185 -36.68 -20.71 -4.77
N MET A 186 -36.63 -22.04 -4.64
CA MET A 186 -37.18 -22.77 -3.48
C MET A 186 -36.28 -22.71 -2.24
N VAL A 187 -34.96 -22.70 -2.43
CA VAL A 187 -33.96 -22.57 -1.36
C VAL A 187 -33.95 -21.14 -0.80
N GLN A 188 -34.16 -20.14 -1.65
CA GLN A 188 -34.15 -18.72 -1.33
C GLN A 188 -34.94 -18.33 -0.07
N PRO A 189 -36.25 -18.59 0.05
CA PRO A 189 -37.05 -18.21 1.22
C PRO A 189 -36.63 -18.99 2.47
N ARG A 190 -36.26 -20.28 2.33
CA ARG A 190 -35.81 -21.11 3.46
C ARG A 190 -34.45 -20.64 4.00
N LEU A 191 -33.56 -20.20 3.12
CA LEU A 191 -32.30 -19.61 3.50
C LEU A 191 -32.52 -18.28 4.22
N THR A 192 -33.41 -17.41 3.72
CA THR A 192 -33.73 -16.16 4.42
C THR A 192 -34.31 -16.37 5.81
N ASP A 193 -35.17 -17.39 6.02
CA ASP A 193 -35.69 -17.76 7.34
C ASP A 193 -34.60 -18.33 8.26
N ALA A 194 -33.71 -19.16 7.71
CA ALA A 194 -32.60 -19.73 8.46
C ALA A 194 -31.61 -18.65 8.92
N LEU A 195 -31.29 -17.69 8.05
CA LEU A 195 -30.43 -16.55 8.36
C LEU A 195 -31.09 -15.60 9.36
N SER A 196 -32.37 -15.25 9.18
CA SER A 196 -33.07 -14.37 10.14
C SER A 196 -33.20 -14.97 11.53
N ASN A 197 -33.35 -16.30 11.62
CA ASN A 197 -33.47 -17.02 12.89
C ASN A 197 -32.13 -17.57 13.42
N ARG A 198 -31.00 -17.27 12.77
CA ARG A 198 -29.64 -17.73 13.12
C ARG A 198 -29.51 -19.26 13.30
N LYS A 199 -30.26 -20.04 12.50
CA LYS A 199 -30.21 -21.51 12.52
C LYS A 199 -28.99 -22.00 11.73
N VAL A 200 -27.94 -22.41 12.45
CA VAL A 200 -26.64 -22.79 11.87
C VAL A 200 -26.75 -24.03 10.98
N ASP A 201 -27.38 -25.10 11.47
CA ASP A 201 -27.46 -26.39 10.77
C ASP A 201 -28.21 -26.29 9.44
N VAL A 202 -29.37 -25.61 9.45
CA VAL A 202 -30.19 -25.42 8.24
C VAL A 202 -29.49 -24.51 7.23
N ALA A 203 -28.76 -23.50 7.69
CA ALA A 203 -27.99 -22.63 6.80
C ALA A 203 -26.81 -23.36 6.15
N GLN A 204 -26.14 -24.26 6.89
CA GLN A 204 -25.08 -25.13 6.37
C GLN A 204 -25.59 -26.09 5.32
N ASP A 205 -26.72 -26.76 5.56
CA ASP A 205 -27.33 -27.70 4.62
C ASP A 205 -27.74 -26.99 3.32
N LEU A 206 -28.38 -25.82 3.43
CA LEU A 206 -28.78 -25.02 2.27
C LEU A 206 -27.56 -24.44 1.51
N ARG A 207 -26.47 -24.09 2.20
CA ARG A 207 -25.20 -23.75 1.55
C ARG A 207 -24.62 -24.94 0.79
N GLY A 208 -24.59 -26.12 1.40
CA GLY A 208 -24.10 -27.34 0.75
C GLY A 208 -24.86 -27.63 -0.53
N ILE A 209 -26.17 -27.41 -0.52
CA ILE A 209 -27.04 -27.48 -1.71
C ILE A 209 -26.63 -26.46 -2.78
N LEU A 210 -26.47 -25.18 -2.42
CA LEU A 210 -26.13 -24.11 -3.38
C LEU A 210 -24.73 -24.26 -3.99
N ILE A 211 -23.75 -24.76 -3.23
CA ILE A 211 -22.40 -25.06 -3.73
C ILE A 211 -22.44 -26.22 -4.73
N ARG A 212 -23.19 -27.27 -4.44
CA ARG A 212 -23.36 -28.41 -5.36
C ARG A 212 -23.96 -27.97 -6.69
N ILE A 213 -24.93 -27.05 -6.66
CA ILE A 213 -25.56 -26.46 -7.85
C ILE A 213 -24.63 -25.43 -8.54
N GLY A 214 -23.57 -24.96 -7.88
CA GLY A 214 -22.65 -23.94 -8.43
C GLY A 214 -23.20 -22.51 -8.36
N ARG A 215 -24.24 -22.27 -7.55
CA ARG A 215 -24.92 -20.97 -7.41
C ARG A 215 -24.56 -20.26 -6.11
N PHE A 216 -23.26 -20.13 -5.84
CA PHE A 216 -22.77 -19.44 -4.65
C PHE A 216 -23.16 -17.95 -4.61
N LYS A 217 -23.20 -17.27 -5.77
CA LYS A 217 -23.56 -15.85 -5.86
C LYS A 217 -24.98 -15.55 -5.35
N SER A 218 -25.90 -16.51 -5.46
CA SER A 218 -27.25 -16.39 -4.90
C SER A 218 -27.22 -16.40 -3.37
N LEU A 219 -26.38 -17.24 -2.75
CA LEU A 219 -26.14 -17.25 -1.29
C LEU A 219 -25.65 -15.88 -0.82
N GLU A 220 -24.62 -15.34 -1.48
CA GLU A 220 -24.03 -14.05 -1.14
C GLU A 220 -25.07 -12.92 -1.21
N LEU A 221 -25.83 -12.86 -2.30
CA LEU A 221 -26.85 -11.83 -2.51
C LEU A 221 -27.93 -11.89 -1.42
N GLN A 222 -28.33 -13.09 -1.02
CA GLN A 222 -29.36 -13.27 0.00
C GLN A 222 -28.85 -12.99 1.41
N TYR A 223 -27.64 -13.43 1.70
CA TYR A 223 -26.95 -13.11 2.93
C TYR A 223 -26.87 -11.59 3.12
N THR A 224 -26.36 -10.86 2.12
CA THR A 224 -26.32 -9.41 2.15
C THR A 224 -27.72 -8.81 2.34
N LYS A 225 -28.73 -9.26 1.60
CA LYS A 225 -30.11 -8.73 1.70
C LYS A 225 -30.75 -8.90 3.08
N VAL A 226 -30.45 -9.98 3.79
CA VAL A 226 -31.01 -10.23 5.13
C VAL A 226 -30.33 -9.33 6.15
N HIS A 227 -28.99 -9.30 6.16
CA HIS A 227 -28.20 -8.56 7.15
C HIS A 227 -28.12 -7.06 6.87
N LEU A 228 -28.39 -6.61 5.64
CA LEU A 228 -28.48 -5.18 5.29
C LEU A 228 -29.72 -4.50 5.92
N LYS A 229 -30.82 -5.24 6.15
CA LYS A 229 -32.07 -4.64 6.65
C LYS A 229 -31.91 -4.01 8.04
N PRO A 230 -31.36 -4.70 9.06
CA PRO A 230 -31.10 -4.09 10.37
C PRO A 230 -30.15 -2.89 10.30
N ILE A 231 -29.07 -2.99 9.52
CA ILE A 231 -28.07 -1.92 9.43
C ILE A 231 -28.67 -0.67 8.80
N LYS A 232 -29.48 -0.84 7.75
CA LYS A 232 -30.19 0.27 7.12
C LYS A 232 -31.21 0.91 8.05
N GLN A 233 -31.89 0.13 8.89
CA GLN A 233 -32.78 0.66 9.92
C GLN A 233 -32.02 1.52 10.94
N LEU A 234 -30.88 1.05 11.45
CA LEU A 234 -30.01 1.85 12.33
C LEU A 234 -29.58 3.17 11.67
N TRP A 235 -29.27 3.12 10.38
CA TRP A 235 -28.94 4.31 9.61
C TRP A 235 -30.12 5.28 9.44
N ASP A 236 -31.30 4.78 9.09
CA ASP A 236 -32.52 5.56 8.86
C ASP A 236 -33.12 6.12 10.19
N ASP A 237 -32.85 5.47 11.33
CA ASP A 237 -33.26 5.91 12.66
C ASP A 237 -32.69 7.29 13.03
N PHE A 238 -31.52 7.65 12.51
CA PHE A 238 -30.97 9.00 12.65
C PHE A 238 -31.88 10.06 12.02
N ASP A 239 -32.36 9.84 10.80
CA ASP A 239 -33.23 10.79 10.10
C ASP A 239 -34.60 10.91 10.78
N SER A 240 -35.05 9.84 11.43
CA SER A 240 -36.26 9.82 12.25
C SER A 240 -36.06 10.61 13.55
N LYS A 241 -34.96 10.40 14.27
CA LYS A 241 -34.60 11.15 15.49
C LYS A 241 -34.41 12.65 15.20
N LYS A 242 -33.81 12.99 14.05
CA LYS A 242 -33.66 14.37 13.57
C LYS A 242 -34.98 15.03 13.18
N ARG A 243 -35.90 14.31 12.52
CA ARG A 243 -37.25 14.81 12.19
C ARG A 243 -38.12 15.03 13.43
N VAL A 244 -38.05 14.14 14.42
CA VAL A 244 -38.76 14.31 15.71
C VAL A 244 -38.23 15.52 16.48
N SER A 245 -36.91 15.73 16.48
CA SER A 245 -36.28 16.93 17.06
C SER A 245 -36.75 18.22 16.35
N LYS A 246 -36.85 18.22 15.02
CA LYS A 246 -37.37 19.36 14.24
C LYS A 246 -38.87 19.63 14.51
N LEU A 247 -39.73 18.61 14.49
CA LEU A 247 -41.18 18.78 14.76
C LEU A 247 -41.47 19.20 16.21
N ALA A 248 -40.66 18.74 17.18
CA ALA A 248 -40.77 19.19 18.57
C ALA A 248 -40.44 20.70 18.69
N ASN A 249 -39.52 21.19 17.85
CA ASN A 249 -39.17 22.60 17.78
C ASN A 249 -40.29 23.45 17.16
N GLU A 250 -40.93 22.98 16.08
CA GLU A 250 -42.06 23.68 15.44
C GLU A 250 -43.30 23.75 16.34
N LYS A 251 -43.62 22.68 17.08
CA LYS A 251 -44.69 22.72 18.09
C LYS A 251 -44.36 23.68 19.26
N SER A 252 -43.09 23.73 19.65
CA SER A 252 -42.62 24.66 20.69
C SER A 252 -42.52 26.11 20.21
N GLU A 253 -42.52 26.38 18.90
CA GLU A 253 -42.58 27.75 18.35
C GLU A 253 -44.01 28.33 18.35
N VAL A 254 -45.04 27.49 18.20
CA VAL A 254 -46.45 27.94 18.28
C VAL A 254 -46.86 28.31 19.72
N GLU A 255 -46.25 27.69 20.74
CA GLU A 255 -46.46 28.06 22.16
C GLU A 255 -45.55 29.20 22.67
N ARG A 256 -44.53 29.62 21.89
CA ARG A 256 -43.50 30.61 22.30
C ARG A 256 -43.76 32.07 21.90
N LEU A 257 -44.99 32.43 21.50
CA LEU A 257 -45.35 33.86 21.37
C LEU A 257 -45.54 34.58 22.72
N SER A 258 -45.38 33.86 23.85
CA SER A 258 -45.64 34.40 25.20
C SER A 258 -44.57 34.00 26.21
N SER A 259 -43.28 34.31 25.98
CA SER A 259 -42.32 34.65 27.05
C SER A 259 -40.89 34.78 26.51
N ASN A 260 -40.31 35.96 26.71
CA ASN A 260 -38.87 36.19 26.59
C ASN A 260 -38.15 35.42 27.71
N ASN A 261 -37.41 34.37 27.37
CA ASN A 261 -36.21 34.01 28.10
C ASN A 261 -35.25 33.27 27.19
N GLU A 262 -34.07 33.84 27.02
CA GLU A 262 -32.91 33.22 26.39
C GLU A 262 -32.48 31.99 27.21
N GLN A 263 -31.91 30.99 26.52
CA GLN A 263 -31.32 29.75 27.04
C GLN A 263 -32.27 28.55 27.16
N SER A 264 -32.55 27.93 26.01
CA SER A 264 -32.72 26.47 25.91
C SER A 264 -32.56 26.04 24.45
N SER A 265 -31.30 25.88 24.01
CA SER A 265 -30.98 25.13 22.79
C SER A 265 -31.27 23.65 23.03
N SER A 266 -32.49 23.20 22.71
CA SER A 266 -32.85 21.78 22.72
C SER A 266 -31.98 21.00 21.72
N LEU A 267 -31.26 19.99 22.22
CA LEU A 267 -30.23 19.20 21.53
C LEU A 267 -30.77 18.48 20.27
N ALA A 268 -30.53 19.04 19.09
CA ALA A 268 -30.47 18.24 17.88
C ALA A 268 -29.15 17.45 17.92
N VAL A 269 -29.21 16.12 17.80
CA VAL A 269 -28.00 15.28 17.75
C VAL A 269 -27.23 15.65 16.46
N SER A 270 -26.02 16.18 16.61
CA SER A 270 -25.16 16.50 15.47
C SER A 270 -24.71 15.21 14.79
N PHE A 271 -24.54 15.24 13.47
CA PHE A 271 -24.01 14.09 12.74
C PHE A 271 -22.60 13.70 13.24
N SER A 272 -21.78 14.68 13.64
CA SER A 272 -20.44 14.48 14.18
C SER A 272 -20.41 13.67 15.49
N SER A 273 -21.43 13.80 16.34
CA SER A 273 -21.53 13.02 17.59
C SER A 273 -22.20 11.66 17.39
N TRP A 274 -23.05 11.54 16.37
CA TRP A 274 -23.75 10.30 16.04
C TRP A 274 -22.92 9.32 15.22
N LEU A 275 -22.10 9.79 14.28
CA LEU A 275 -21.35 8.93 13.37
C LEU A 275 -20.44 7.91 14.09
N PRO A 276 -19.70 8.27 15.16
CA PRO A 276 -18.93 7.28 15.92
C PRO A 276 -19.82 6.19 16.54
N THR A 277 -20.98 6.56 17.09
CA THR A 277 -21.91 5.59 17.68
C THR A 277 -22.47 4.61 16.64
N PHE A 278 -22.73 5.08 15.42
CA PHE A 278 -23.12 4.22 14.32
C PHE A 278 -21.98 3.26 13.92
N TYR A 279 -20.75 3.75 13.86
CA TYR A 279 -19.59 2.90 13.56
C TYR A 279 -19.34 1.84 14.63
N ASP A 280 -19.52 2.17 15.91
CA ASP A 280 -19.40 1.20 17.01
C ASP A 280 -20.49 0.12 16.94
N GLU A 281 -21.74 0.51 16.68
CA GLU A 281 -22.85 -0.44 16.50
C GLU A 281 -22.66 -1.33 15.26
N LEU A 282 -22.20 -0.75 14.14
CA LEU A 282 -21.88 -1.49 12.92
C LEU A 282 -20.72 -2.46 13.13
N LEU A 283 -19.65 -2.01 13.80
CA LEU A 283 -18.50 -2.86 14.12
C LEU A 283 -18.92 -4.03 15.00
N LEU A 284 -19.70 -3.78 16.05
CA LEU A 284 -20.22 -4.82 16.93
C LEU A 284 -21.09 -5.83 16.14
N TYR A 285 -21.92 -5.34 15.22
CA TYR A 285 -22.73 -6.22 14.37
C TYR A 285 -21.83 -7.07 13.46
N LEU A 286 -20.84 -6.48 12.81
CA LEU A 286 -19.89 -7.19 11.96
C LEU A 286 -19.06 -8.22 12.74
N GLU A 287 -18.65 -7.93 13.98
CA GLU A 287 -17.95 -8.90 14.83
C GLU A 287 -18.83 -10.09 15.21
N GLN A 288 -20.11 -9.86 15.49
CA GLN A 288 -21.07 -10.92 15.77
C GLN A 288 -21.31 -11.80 14.54
N GLU A 289 -21.49 -11.18 13.37
CA GLU A 289 -21.66 -11.90 12.11
C GLU A 289 -20.36 -12.59 11.67
N TRP A 290 -19.19 -12.01 11.96
CA TRP A 290 -17.88 -12.66 11.73
C TRP A 290 -17.76 -13.96 12.53
N LYS A 291 -18.07 -13.91 13.83
CA LYS A 291 -18.07 -15.11 14.68
C LYS A 291 -19.13 -16.11 14.21
N TRP A 292 -20.34 -15.66 13.91
CA TRP A 292 -21.40 -16.55 13.44
C TRP A 292 -21.04 -17.22 12.10
N CYS A 293 -20.54 -16.46 11.12
CA CYS A 293 -20.05 -17.00 9.84
C CYS A 293 -18.83 -17.90 10.01
N MET A 294 -17.95 -17.66 10.97
CA MET A 294 -16.84 -18.59 11.26
C MET A 294 -17.37 -19.98 11.65
N PHE A 295 -18.46 -20.05 12.41
CA PHE A 295 -19.10 -21.33 12.77
C PHE A 295 -20.01 -21.88 11.67
N ALA A 296 -20.82 -21.03 11.03
CA ALA A 296 -21.77 -21.45 10.02
C ALA A 296 -21.10 -21.75 8.67
N PHE A 297 -20.14 -20.93 8.25
CA PHE A 297 -19.49 -20.96 6.94
C PHE A 297 -17.95 -20.81 7.05
N PRO A 298 -17.22 -21.83 7.54
CA PRO A 298 -15.77 -21.76 7.79
C PRO A 298 -14.92 -21.40 6.56
N GLU A 299 -15.40 -21.70 5.35
CA GLU A 299 -14.65 -21.44 4.11
C GLU A 299 -14.93 -20.04 3.52
N ASP A 300 -16.06 -19.41 3.86
CA ASP A 300 -16.54 -18.20 3.16
C ASP A 300 -16.70 -16.97 4.06
N TYR A 301 -16.49 -17.09 5.38
CA TYR A 301 -16.64 -15.95 6.29
C TYR A 301 -15.75 -14.77 5.91
N LYS A 302 -14.56 -15.06 5.34
CA LYS A 302 -13.56 -14.10 4.86
C LYS A 302 -13.99 -13.30 3.62
N THR A 303 -15.06 -13.71 2.94
CA THR A 303 -15.57 -13.02 1.74
C THR A 303 -16.98 -12.49 1.96
N LEU A 304 -17.83 -13.23 2.67
CA LEU A 304 -19.24 -12.86 2.92
C LEU A 304 -19.39 -11.61 3.79
N VAL A 305 -18.66 -11.53 4.91
CA VAL A 305 -18.79 -10.41 5.86
C VAL A 305 -18.18 -9.11 5.29
N PRO A 306 -17.00 -9.12 4.64
CA PRO A 306 -16.51 -7.93 3.95
C PRO A 306 -17.45 -7.45 2.83
N LYS A 307 -18.01 -8.38 2.05
CA LYS A 307 -19.01 -8.06 1.01
C LYS A 307 -20.28 -7.44 1.58
N LEU A 308 -20.74 -7.89 2.76
CA LEU A 308 -21.85 -7.23 3.48
C LEU A 308 -21.52 -5.77 3.80
N LEU A 309 -20.30 -5.47 4.25
CA LEU A 309 -19.89 -4.09 4.52
C LEU A 309 -19.82 -3.25 3.25
N VAL A 310 -19.24 -3.77 2.16
CA VAL A 310 -19.21 -3.08 0.84
C VAL A 310 -20.61 -2.69 0.40
N GLU A 311 -21.54 -3.63 0.43
CA GLU A 311 -22.93 -3.42 0.00
C GLU A 311 -23.71 -2.50 0.96
N THR A 312 -23.38 -2.53 2.26
CA THR A 312 -23.91 -1.59 3.25
C THR A 312 -23.47 -0.16 2.94
N MET A 313 -22.18 0.05 2.71
CA MET A 313 -21.64 1.37 2.38
C MET A 313 -22.18 1.87 1.04
N ALA A 314 -22.35 0.99 0.04
CA ALA A 314 -22.98 1.33 -1.23
C ALA A 314 -24.45 1.75 -1.07
N ALA A 315 -25.23 1.02 -0.26
CA ALA A 315 -26.64 1.33 0.00
C ALA A 315 -26.83 2.65 0.74
N VAL A 316 -25.88 3.01 1.61
CA VAL A 316 -25.91 4.21 2.44
C VAL A 316 -25.24 5.42 1.76
N GLY A 317 -24.36 5.20 0.78
CA GLY A 317 -23.42 6.20 0.24
C GLY A 317 -24.04 7.54 -0.15
N SER A 318 -25.15 7.57 -0.90
CA SER A 318 -25.77 8.83 -1.33
C SER A 318 -26.34 9.66 -0.16
N SER A 319 -26.94 8.97 0.82
CA SER A 319 -27.41 9.60 2.05
C SER A 319 -26.26 10.00 2.98
N PHE A 320 -25.15 9.25 2.98
CA PHE A 320 -23.92 9.60 3.69
C PHE A 320 -23.36 10.92 3.17
N VAL A 321 -23.14 11.04 1.86
CA VAL A 321 -22.66 12.27 1.21
C VAL A 321 -23.58 13.45 1.55
N SER A 322 -24.90 13.23 1.55
CA SER A 322 -25.88 14.26 1.94
C SER A 322 -25.76 14.67 3.41
N ARG A 323 -25.52 13.72 4.32
CA ARG A 323 -25.32 13.97 5.75
C ARG A 323 -23.99 14.68 6.03
N ILE A 324 -22.91 14.33 5.35
CA ILE A 324 -21.63 15.06 5.40
C ILE A 324 -21.85 16.51 4.98
N ASN A 325 -22.47 16.73 3.81
CA ASN A 325 -22.74 18.08 3.29
C ASN A 325 -23.58 18.94 4.26
N PHE A 326 -24.56 18.32 4.92
CA PHE A 326 -25.38 19.01 5.91
C PHE A 326 -24.59 19.30 7.19
N ALA A 327 -23.83 18.33 7.68
CA ALA A 327 -23.03 18.47 8.89
C ALA A 327 -21.97 19.54 8.76
N THR A 328 -21.26 19.58 7.63
CA THR A 328 -20.29 20.63 7.34
C THR A 328 -20.97 21.99 7.16
N GLY A 329 -22.13 22.05 6.51
CA GLY A 329 -22.92 23.27 6.35
C GLY A 329 -23.50 23.86 7.64
N GLU A 330 -23.74 23.03 8.68
CA GLU A 330 -24.25 23.48 9.99
C GLU A 330 -23.20 24.16 10.88
N VAL A 331 -21.90 23.98 10.60
CA VAL A 331 -20.80 24.51 11.42
C VAL A 331 -20.77 26.04 11.41
N VAL A 332 -21.29 26.67 10.35
CA VAL A 332 -21.35 28.12 10.20
C VAL A 332 -22.82 28.58 10.12
N PRO A 333 -23.27 29.54 10.97
CA PRO A 333 -24.65 29.98 10.99
C PRO A 333 -25.08 30.70 9.70
N GLU A 334 -24.14 31.33 8.98
CA GLU A 334 -24.41 31.98 7.68
C GLU A 334 -24.70 30.97 6.56
N THR A 335 -24.15 29.75 6.62
CA THR A 335 -24.42 28.67 5.65
C THR A 335 -25.65 27.83 6.01
N LYS A 336 -26.18 27.98 7.24
CA LYS A 336 -27.40 27.30 7.71
C LYS A 336 -28.67 27.70 6.93
N ALA A 337 -28.71 28.93 6.41
CA ALA A 337 -29.83 29.44 5.59
C ALA A 337 -29.78 28.96 4.13
N PHE A 338 -28.59 28.62 3.64
CA PHE A 338 -28.39 27.99 2.33
C PHE A 338 -28.55 26.47 2.51
N ALA A 339 -29.78 25.99 2.51
CA ALA A 339 -30.10 24.55 2.58
C ALA A 339 -29.53 23.69 1.41
N LYS A 340 -28.63 24.26 0.60
CA LYS A 340 -27.83 23.64 -0.46
C LYS A 340 -26.36 23.82 -0.08
N GLY A 341 -25.72 22.72 0.29
CA GLY A 341 -24.40 22.66 0.93
C GLY A 341 -23.21 23.18 0.10
N ILE A 342 -22.02 22.81 0.54
CA ILE A 342 -20.69 23.22 0.01
C ILE A 342 -20.64 23.24 -1.53
N LEU A 343 -21.36 22.34 -2.20
CA LEU A 343 -21.38 22.22 -3.65
C LEU A 343 -21.75 23.50 -4.42
N ASP A 344 -22.68 24.31 -3.91
CA ASP A 344 -23.13 25.56 -4.57
C ASP A 344 -22.31 26.79 -4.12
N ILE A 345 -21.70 26.74 -2.92
CA ILE A 345 -20.84 27.81 -2.36
C ILE A 345 -19.51 27.93 -3.14
N LEU A 346 -19.11 26.87 -3.85
CA LEU A 346 -17.93 26.84 -4.72
C LEU A 346 -18.07 27.69 -6.01
N SER A 347 -19.22 28.34 -6.23
CA SER A 347 -19.49 29.13 -7.45
C SER A 347 -18.99 30.60 -7.41
N GLY A 348 -18.24 31.00 -6.37
CA GLY A 348 -17.26 32.08 -6.51
C GLY A 348 -17.66 33.51 -6.13
N ASP A 349 -18.58 33.76 -5.20
CA ASP A 349 -18.98 35.16 -4.88
C ASP A 349 -19.09 35.50 -3.38
N MET A 350 -18.07 35.20 -2.56
CA MET A 350 -18.04 35.77 -1.21
C MET A 350 -16.63 36.02 -0.66
N GLN A 351 -16.20 37.29 -0.69
CA GLN A 351 -14.94 37.78 -0.10
C GLN A 351 -14.88 37.71 1.44
N LYS A 352 -15.94 37.25 2.11
CA LYS A 352 -15.96 36.92 3.56
C LYS A 352 -15.84 35.41 3.84
N GLY A 353 -15.51 34.61 2.82
CA GLY A 353 -15.57 33.16 2.82
C GLY A 353 -14.39 32.38 3.44
N SER A 354 -13.24 33.00 3.75
CA SER A 354 -12.04 32.26 4.23
C SER A 354 -12.31 31.44 5.50
N LYS A 355 -12.70 32.12 6.58
CA LYS A 355 -12.95 31.50 7.89
C LYS A 355 -14.11 30.51 7.84
N ILE A 356 -14.99 30.64 6.85
CA ILE A 356 -16.13 29.75 6.62
C ILE A 356 -15.63 28.48 5.94
N GLN A 357 -14.86 28.61 4.86
CA GLN A 357 -14.28 27.48 4.12
C GLN A 357 -13.28 26.69 4.97
N THR A 358 -12.42 27.34 5.76
CA THR A 358 -11.48 26.67 6.67
C THR A 358 -12.22 25.82 7.69
N LYS A 359 -13.27 26.37 8.34
CA LYS A 359 -14.09 25.62 9.29
C LYS A 359 -14.86 24.46 8.65
N HIS A 360 -15.32 24.62 7.41
CA HIS A 360 -15.97 23.54 6.68
C HIS A 360 -14.99 22.41 6.35
N LEU A 361 -13.75 22.75 5.97
CA LEU A 361 -12.70 21.77 5.70
C LEU A 361 -12.24 21.06 6.99
N GLU A 362 -12.08 21.79 8.09
CA GLU A 362 -11.76 21.22 9.41
C GLU A 362 -12.83 20.21 9.85
N ALA A 363 -14.11 20.57 9.75
CA ALA A 363 -15.21 19.66 10.08
C ALA A 363 -15.26 18.42 9.17
N LEU A 364 -14.87 18.58 7.91
CA LEU A 364 -14.77 17.48 6.96
C LEU A 364 -13.60 16.55 7.31
N ILE A 365 -12.45 17.10 7.71
CA ILE A 365 -11.29 16.37 8.23
C ILE A 365 -11.66 15.59 9.49
N ASP A 366 -12.41 16.19 10.42
CA ASP A 366 -12.84 15.52 11.65
C ASP A 366 -13.74 14.30 11.34
N LEU A 367 -14.72 14.45 10.45
CA LEU A 367 -15.59 13.35 10.01
C LEU A 367 -14.79 12.25 9.28
N HIS A 368 -13.82 12.65 8.45
CA HIS A 368 -12.92 11.73 7.78
C HIS A 368 -12.09 10.94 8.79
N ASN A 369 -11.47 11.61 9.76
CA ASN A 369 -10.67 10.98 10.82
C ASN A 369 -11.47 9.96 11.64
N MET A 370 -12.74 10.23 11.94
CA MET A 370 -13.63 9.24 12.58
C MET A 370 -13.81 8.00 11.71
N SER A 371 -13.89 8.18 10.39
CA SER A 371 -14.01 7.09 9.42
C SER A 371 -12.69 6.33 9.24
N VAL A 372 -11.54 7.00 9.39
CA VAL A 372 -10.21 6.37 9.44
C VAL A 372 -10.07 5.44 10.63
N ILE A 373 -10.53 5.87 11.82
CA ILE A 373 -10.53 5.01 13.02
C ILE A 373 -11.37 3.75 12.79
N PHE A 374 -12.56 3.91 12.21
CA PHE A 374 -13.41 2.77 11.86
C PHE A 374 -12.75 1.84 10.82
N ALA A 375 -12.18 2.39 9.76
CA ALA A 375 -11.46 1.64 8.73
C ALA A 375 -10.31 0.80 9.31
N ARG A 376 -9.57 1.34 10.28
CA ARG A 376 -8.51 0.62 11.00
C ARG A 376 -9.06 -0.54 11.83
N ASN A 377 -10.18 -0.35 12.51
CA ASN A 377 -10.85 -1.43 13.24
C ASN A 377 -11.32 -2.54 12.29
N ILE A 378 -11.83 -2.18 11.11
CA ILE A 378 -12.21 -3.13 10.05
C ILE A 378 -10.97 -3.89 9.53
N GLN A 379 -9.84 -3.21 9.36
CA GLN A 379 -8.59 -3.86 8.97
C GLN A 379 -8.13 -4.90 10.00
N HIS A 380 -8.28 -4.61 11.29
CA HIS A 380 -7.99 -5.56 12.35
C HIS A 380 -8.96 -6.76 12.33
N LEU A 381 -10.26 -6.49 12.17
CA LEU A 381 -11.30 -7.54 12.10
C LEU A 381 -11.08 -8.48 10.90
N PHE A 382 -10.74 -7.92 9.74
CA PHE A 382 -10.56 -8.68 8.49
C PHE A 382 -9.11 -9.05 8.20
N SER A 383 -8.24 -9.04 9.22
CA SER A 383 -6.81 -9.33 9.10
C SER A 383 -6.49 -10.73 8.54
N GLU A 384 -7.44 -11.67 8.60
CA GLU A 384 -7.31 -13.03 8.04
C GLU A 384 -7.85 -13.16 6.60
N SER A 385 -8.46 -12.11 6.07
CA SER A 385 -9.04 -12.08 4.71
C SER A 385 -7.96 -11.80 3.67
N ASP A 386 -8.27 -12.11 2.42
CA ASP A 386 -7.42 -11.75 1.29
C ASP A 386 -7.24 -10.23 1.17
N MET A 387 -6.05 -9.80 0.77
CA MET A 387 -5.68 -8.39 0.66
C MET A 387 -6.58 -7.67 -0.35
N GLY A 388 -6.94 -8.30 -1.47
CA GLY A 388 -7.84 -7.71 -2.47
C GLY A 388 -9.22 -7.38 -1.89
N VAL A 389 -9.79 -8.32 -1.13
CA VAL A 389 -11.10 -8.15 -0.46
C VAL A 389 -11.04 -7.04 0.59
N LEU A 390 -9.95 -6.97 1.35
CA LEU A 390 -9.73 -5.91 2.32
C LEU A 390 -9.67 -4.53 1.64
N MET A 391 -8.97 -4.39 0.50
CA MET A 391 -8.92 -3.11 -0.24
C MET A 391 -10.30 -2.67 -0.70
N ASP A 392 -11.06 -3.56 -1.32
CA ASP A 392 -12.38 -3.23 -1.84
C ASP A 392 -13.33 -2.80 -0.72
N THR A 393 -13.17 -3.41 0.46
CA THR A 393 -13.91 -3.04 1.66
C THR A 393 -13.52 -1.65 2.18
N LEU A 394 -12.22 -1.34 2.27
CA LEU A 394 -11.75 -0.03 2.70
C LEU A 394 -12.15 1.07 1.72
N LYS A 395 -12.05 0.82 0.41
CA LYS A 395 -12.54 1.72 -0.64
C LYS A 395 -14.03 2.04 -0.47
N ALA A 396 -14.84 1.02 -0.15
CA ALA A 396 -16.27 1.24 0.09
C ALA A 396 -16.53 2.14 1.32
N VAL A 397 -15.71 2.03 2.37
CA VAL A 397 -15.81 2.90 3.56
C VAL A 397 -15.47 4.36 3.24
N TYR A 398 -14.45 4.59 2.42
CA TYR A 398 -14.01 5.95 2.06
C TYR A 398 -14.76 6.58 0.88
N TYR A 399 -15.49 5.79 0.09
CA TYR A 399 -16.26 6.25 -1.08
C TYR A 399 -17.11 7.52 -0.83
N PRO A 400 -17.79 7.72 0.32
CA PRO A 400 -18.54 8.96 0.58
C PRO A 400 -17.69 10.24 0.59
N TYR A 401 -16.37 10.14 0.83
CA TYR A 401 -15.46 11.28 0.87
C TYR A 401 -14.82 11.61 -0.48
N GLU A 402 -14.88 10.68 -1.44
CA GLU A 402 -14.18 10.78 -2.74
C GLU A 402 -14.52 12.06 -3.51
N SER A 403 -15.81 12.41 -3.58
CA SER A 403 -16.27 13.63 -4.26
C SER A 403 -15.75 14.93 -3.61
N PHE A 404 -15.41 14.88 -2.33
CA PHE A 404 -14.83 16.01 -1.62
C PHE A 404 -13.30 16.04 -1.75
N LYS A 405 -12.63 14.87 -1.76
CA LYS A 405 -11.20 14.74 -2.03
C LYS A 405 -10.86 15.32 -3.42
N GLN A 406 -11.61 14.94 -4.46
CA GLN A 406 -11.42 15.48 -5.82
C GLN A 406 -11.59 17.01 -5.94
N ARG A 407 -12.29 17.64 -4.99
CA ARG A 407 -12.49 19.10 -4.95
C ARG A 407 -11.57 19.80 -3.95
N TYR A 408 -10.73 19.06 -3.25
CA TYR A 408 -9.85 19.57 -2.21
C TYR A 408 -8.91 20.65 -2.75
N GLY A 409 -8.31 20.45 -3.92
CA GLY A 409 -7.42 21.43 -4.55
C GLY A 409 -8.07 22.81 -4.76
N HIS A 410 -9.36 22.85 -5.12
CA HIS A 410 -10.08 24.13 -5.25
C HIS A 410 -10.38 24.76 -3.89
N MET A 411 -10.73 23.96 -2.89
CA MET A 411 -11.01 24.43 -1.53
C MET A 411 -9.75 25.02 -0.88
N GLU A 412 -8.62 24.32 -0.98
CA GLU A 412 -7.36 24.74 -0.37
C GLU A 412 -6.80 26.01 -1.03
N ARG A 413 -6.88 26.13 -2.37
CA ARG A 413 -6.51 27.39 -3.08
C ARG A 413 -7.34 28.58 -2.61
N ALA A 414 -8.66 28.39 -2.42
CA ALA A 414 -9.55 29.45 -1.98
C ALA A 414 -9.23 29.89 -0.53
N ILE A 415 -8.90 28.94 0.34
CA ILE A 415 -8.44 29.22 1.71
C ILE A 415 -7.11 29.98 1.68
N LEU A 416 -6.09 29.45 1.00
CA LEU A 416 -4.75 30.04 0.96
C LEU A 416 -4.74 31.44 0.35
N SER A 417 -5.43 31.65 -0.78
CA SER A 417 -5.52 32.96 -1.42
C SER A 417 -6.20 34.00 -0.53
N SER A 418 -7.21 33.60 0.25
CA SER A 418 -7.88 34.52 1.18
C SER A 418 -7.08 34.77 2.46
N GLU A 419 -6.33 33.79 2.96
CA GLU A 419 -5.45 33.97 4.12
C GLU A 419 -4.25 34.87 3.76
N ILE A 420 -3.65 34.72 2.56
CA ILE A 420 -2.61 35.65 2.06
C ILE A 420 -3.16 37.06 1.92
N ALA A 421 -4.36 37.22 1.35
CA ALA A 421 -4.98 38.54 1.19
C ALA A 421 -5.23 39.24 2.54
N GLY A 422 -5.32 38.48 3.63
CA GLY A 422 -5.43 38.99 4.99
C GLY A 422 -4.10 39.44 5.63
N VAL A 423 -2.95 39.16 5.01
CA VAL A 423 -1.63 39.58 5.48
C VAL A 423 -1.42 41.06 5.15
N ASP A 424 -1.56 41.93 6.16
CA ASP A 424 -1.35 43.36 6.00
C ASP A 424 0.14 43.72 6.02
N LEU A 425 0.65 44.11 4.85
CA LEU A 425 2.04 44.51 4.67
C LEU A 425 2.24 46.03 4.75
N ARG A 426 1.18 46.85 4.79
CA ARG A 426 1.32 48.31 4.73
C ARG A 426 1.47 48.91 6.13
N GLY A 427 2.47 49.78 6.30
CA GLY A 427 2.60 50.61 7.50
C GLY A 427 1.49 51.66 7.61
N ALA A 428 1.17 52.10 8.83
CA ALA A 428 0.29 53.23 9.03
C ALA A 428 0.92 54.52 8.45
N VAL A 429 0.23 55.17 7.51
CA VAL A 429 0.69 56.43 6.89
C VAL A 429 0.75 57.52 7.95
N THR A 430 1.95 57.85 8.44
CA THR A 430 2.15 58.99 9.34
C THR A 430 2.41 60.26 8.51
N ARG A 431 1.69 61.35 8.77
CA ARG A 431 1.87 62.62 8.05
C ARG A 431 2.74 63.56 8.90
N GLY A 432 4.05 63.64 8.62
CA GLY A 432 4.99 64.53 9.30
C GLY A 432 6.39 64.56 8.64
N VAL A 433 7.23 65.55 8.97
CA VAL A 433 8.65 65.60 8.57
C VAL A 433 9.39 64.53 9.39
N GLY A 434 10.17 63.64 8.77
CA GLY A 434 10.68 62.40 9.37
C GLY A 434 9.77 61.16 9.20
N ALA A 435 8.55 61.33 8.68
CA ALA A 435 7.58 60.23 8.57
C ALA A 435 7.97 59.17 7.52
N GLN A 436 8.74 59.54 6.50
CA GLN A 436 9.11 58.64 5.40
C GLN A 436 10.05 57.52 5.87
N GLY A 437 11.05 57.84 6.71
CA GLY A 437 11.96 56.84 7.28
C GLY A 437 11.27 55.91 8.29
N ILE A 438 10.30 56.43 9.05
CA ILE A 438 9.51 55.67 10.01
C ILE A 438 8.53 54.74 9.28
N GLU A 439 7.82 55.22 8.25
CA GLU A 439 6.93 54.41 7.40
C GLU A 439 7.70 53.29 6.67
N LEU A 440 8.91 53.59 6.18
CA LEU A 440 9.80 52.59 5.59
C LEU A 440 10.17 51.50 6.60
N SER A 441 10.71 51.88 7.75
CA SER A 441 11.19 50.92 8.77
C SER A 441 10.06 50.03 9.29
N GLU A 442 8.87 50.60 9.46
CA GLU A 442 7.68 49.94 9.97
C GLU A 442 7.00 49.03 8.92
N THR A 443 7.09 49.39 7.63
CA THR A 443 6.65 48.54 6.51
C THR A 443 7.61 47.36 6.30
N VAL A 444 8.93 47.61 6.32
CA VAL A 444 9.95 46.56 6.19
C VAL A 444 9.90 45.58 7.36
N ARG A 445 9.64 46.07 8.58
CA ARG A 445 9.39 45.22 9.74
C ARG A 445 8.16 44.32 9.55
N ARG A 446 7.04 44.85 9.05
CA ARG A 446 5.86 44.01 8.72
C ARG A 446 6.16 42.99 7.62
N MET A 447 6.96 43.35 6.63
CA MET A 447 7.43 42.39 5.62
C MET A 447 8.22 41.26 6.29
N GLU A 448 9.14 41.57 7.20
CA GLU A 448 9.90 40.56 7.96
C GLU A 448 9.00 39.66 8.82
N GLU A 449 8.06 40.25 9.56
CA GLU A 449 7.11 39.54 10.44
C GLU A 449 6.11 38.68 9.63
N SER A 450 5.79 39.06 8.39
CA SER A 450 4.87 38.32 7.52
C SER A 450 5.44 37.01 6.97
N ILE A 451 6.77 36.89 6.79
CA ILE A 451 7.40 35.68 6.25
C ILE A 451 7.11 34.46 7.14
N PRO A 452 7.36 34.48 8.47
CA PRO A 452 6.99 33.37 9.36
C PRO A 452 5.50 33.00 9.27
N GLN A 453 4.62 34.00 9.17
CA GLN A 453 3.18 33.78 9.12
C GLN A 453 2.78 33.03 7.85
N VAL A 454 3.32 33.44 6.69
CA VAL A 454 3.03 32.76 5.42
C VAL A 454 3.59 31.35 5.42
N ILE A 455 4.80 31.12 5.92
CA ILE A 455 5.36 29.75 6.00
C ILE A 455 4.49 28.84 6.86
N LEU A 456 3.98 29.32 8.01
CA LEU A 456 3.06 28.55 8.84
C LEU A 456 1.74 28.22 8.13
N LEU A 457 1.22 29.13 7.30
CA LEU A 457 0.01 28.87 6.49
C LEU A 457 0.25 27.76 5.46
N LEU A 458 1.43 27.75 4.81
CA LEU A 458 1.83 26.70 3.87
C LEU A 458 2.01 25.35 4.57
N GLU A 459 2.67 25.32 5.73
CA GLU A 459 2.84 24.10 6.53
C GLU A 459 1.48 23.53 6.97
N ALA A 460 0.56 24.39 7.41
CA ALA A 460 -0.79 23.98 7.78
C ALA A 460 -1.59 23.43 6.58
N ALA A 461 -1.38 23.95 5.37
CA ALA A 461 -1.99 23.41 4.15
C ALA A 461 -1.46 22.01 3.82
N VAL A 462 -0.14 21.79 3.97
CA VAL A 462 0.47 20.47 3.82
C VAL A 462 -0.12 19.48 4.83
N GLU A 463 -0.27 19.88 6.08
CA GLU A 463 -0.86 19.02 7.13
C GLU A 463 -2.33 18.68 6.82
N ARG A 464 -3.16 19.67 6.45
CA ARG A 464 -4.56 19.44 6.04
C ARG A 464 -4.67 18.48 4.86
N CYS A 465 -3.82 18.64 3.85
CA CYS A 465 -3.83 17.78 2.67
C CYS A 465 -3.51 16.33 3.03
N ILE A 466 -2.48 16.12 3.85
CA ILE A 466 -2.09 14.78 4.30
C ILE A 466 -3.21 14.16 5.15
N ASN A 467 -3.79 14.92 6.08
CA ASN A 467 -4.83 14.39 6.96
C ASN A 467 -6.13 14.05 6.23
N PHE A 468 -6.50 14.80 5.18
CA PHE A 468 -7.76 14.58 4.47
C PHE A 468 -7.67 13.64 3.28
N THR A 469 -6.63 13.79 2.47
CA THR A 469 -6.49 13.09 1.19
C THR A 469 -5.48 11.94 1.26
N GLY A 470 -4.65 11.93 2.31
CA GLY A 470 -3.51 11.04 2.44
C GLY A 470 -2.51 11.13 1.28
N GLY A 471 -2.47 12.28 0.60
CA GLY A 471 -1.50 12.54 -0.47
C GLY A 471 -1.96 12.11 -1.87
N SER A 472 -3.19 11.64 -2.04
CA SER A 472 -3.79 11.42 -3.38
C SER A 472 -3.85 12.72 -4.20
N GLU A 473 -4.15 13.84 -3.56
CA GLU A 473 -4.24 15.18 -4.18
C GLU A 473 -2.97 16.02 -3.99
N ALA A 474 -1.80 15.37 -3.80
CA ALA A 474 -0.55 16.08 -3.58
C ALA A 474 -0.12 16.97 -4.76
N GLU A 475 -0.49 16.61 -5.99
CA GLU A 475 -0.24 17.43 -7.19
C GLU A 475 -0.99 18.77 -7.12
N GLU A 476 -2.29 18.71 -6.81
CA GLU A 476 -3.13 19.91 -6.66
C GLU A 476 -2.68 20.79 -5.49
N LEU A 477 -2.19 20.18 -4.39
CA LEU A 477 -1.57 20.92 -3.28
C LEU A 477 -0.33 21.69 -3.75
N ILE A 478 0.59 21.06 -4.49
CA ILE A 478 1.81 21.72 -4.95
C ILE A 478 1.47 22.93 -5.82
N LEU A 479 0.52 22.78 -6.75
CA LEU A 479 0.03 23.90 -7.56
C LEU A 479 -0.55 25.03 -6.68
N ALA A 480 -1.34 24.68 -5.66
CA ALA A 480 -1.89 25.66 -4.73
C ALA A 480 -0.80 26.40 -3.94
N LEU A 481 0.24 25.71 -3.47
CA LEU A 481 1.37 26.29 -2.75
C LEU A 481 2.20 27.21 -3.64
N ASP A 482 2.44 26.82 -4.90
CA ASP A 482 3.17 27.63 -5.88
C ASP A 482 2.41 28.92 -6.22
N ASP A 483 1.11 28.82 -6.52
CA ASP A 483 0.25 29.99 -6.79
C ASP A 483 0.25 30.96 -5.60
N THR A 484 0.16 30.42 -4.39
CA THR A 484 0.17 31.13 -3.10
C THR A 484 1.51 31.86 -2.89
N MET A 485 2.63 31.17 -3.09
CA MET A 485 3.97 31.77 -2.98
C MET A 485 4.22 32.85 -4.05
N LEU A 486 3.77 32.63 -5.29
CA LEU A 486 3.86 33.63 -6.35
C LEU A 486 3.03 34.87 -6.03
N GLN A 487 1.81 34.71 -5.52
CA GLN A 487 0.95 35.82 -5.09
C GLN A 487 1.60 36.61 -3.95
N TYR A 488 2.17 35.93 -2.96
CA TYR A 488 2.86 36.58 -1.84
C TYR A 488 4.11 37.35 -2.30
N ILE A 489 4.96 36.74 -3.15
CA ILE A 489 6.15 37.40 -3.71
C ILE A 489 5.75 38.61 -4.56
N SER A 490 4.70 38.51 -5.38
CA SER A 490 4.20 39.65 -6.14
C SER A 490 3.76 40.79 -5.22
N THR A 491 3.11 40.47 -4.10
CA THR A 491 2.69 41.47 -3.10
C THR A 491 3.90 42.13 -2.44
N LEU A 492 4.93 41.37 -2.07
CA LEU A 492 6.20 41.92 -1.55
C LEU A 492 6.93 42.79 -2.59
N GLN A 493 6.87 42.42 -3.88
CA GLN A 493 7.45 43.23 -4.95
C GLN A 493 6.70 44.55 -5.14
N ASP A 494 5.38 44.54 -5.05
CA ASP A 494 4.57 45.74 -5.19
C ASP A 494 4.69 46.67 -3.97
N THR A 495 4.85 46.12 -2.76
CA THR A 495 5.21 46.93 -1.59
C THR A 495 6.61 47.51 -1.73
N LEU A 496 7.58 46.74 -2.22
CA LEU A 496 8.94 47.25 -2.48
C LEU A 496 8.96 48.36 -3.55
N LYS A 497 8.19 48.23 -4.64
CA LYS A 497 8.02 49.30 -5.65
C LYS A 497 7.42 50.56 -5.02
N SER A 498 6.42 50.39 -4.15
CA SER A 498 5.80 51.51 -3.43
C SER A 498 6.80 52.20 -2.50
N LEU A 499 7.62 51.43 -1.77
CA LEU A 499 8.67 51.96 -0.90
C LEU A 499 9.80 52.65 -1.69
N ARG A 500 10.16 52.14 -2.87
CA ARG A 500 11.15 52.77 -3.76
C ARG A 500 10.72 54.19 -4.18
N ALA A 501 9.44 54.37 -4.48
CA ALA A 501 8.86 55.67 -4.80
C ALA A 501 8.87 56.62 -3.59
N VAL A 502 8.59 56.11 -2.38
CA VAL A 502 8.64 56.88 -1.12
C VAL A 502 10.06 57.34 -0.79
N CYS A 503 11.07 56.51 -1.06
CA CYS A 503 12.49 56.85 -0.87
C CYS A 503 13.07 57.76 -1.96
N GLY A 504 12.28 58.19 -2.96
CA GLY A 504 12.74 59.12 -4.01
C GLY A 504 13.75 58.53 -5.01
N VAL A 505 13.91 57.21 -5.03
CA VAL A 505 14.91 56.53 -5.87
C VAL A 505 14.53 56.54 -7.36
N ASP A 506 13.24 56.60 -7.67
CA ASP A 506 12.73 56.67 -9.06
C ASP A 506 12.86 58.07 -9.70
N ASN A 507 13.34 59.07 -8.95
CA ASN A 507 13.43 60.46 -9.40
C ASN A 507 14.81 60.79 -10.03
N LYS A 508 15.25 59.97 -10.99
CA LYS A 508 16.33 60.33 -11.91
C LYS A 508 15.81 60.30 -13.35
N ASP A 509 15.86 61.47 -13.97
CA ASP A 509 15.71 61.78 -15.40
C ASP A 509 14.29 61.96 -15.97
N ILE A 510 13.72 63.15 -15.75
CA ILE A 510 13.03 63.89 -16.82
C ILE A 510 13.47 65.36 -16.77
N GLY A 511 14.36 65.77 -17.69
CA GLY A 511 14.56 67.21 -17.99
C GLY A 511 15.99 67.72 -18.20
N LEU A 512 16.85 67.02 -18.96
CA LEU A 512 17.98 67.67 -19.64
C LEU A 512 17.43 68.39 -20.88
N ASP A 513 16.91 69.61 -20.69
CA ASP A 513 16.97 70.72 -21.65
C ASP A 513 16.15 71.93 -21.18
N ARG A 514 16.84 72.99 -20.70
CA ARG A 514 16.68 74.40 -21.16
C ARG A 514 17.35 75.41 -20.22
N LYS A 515 18.44 76.00 -20.74
CA LYS A 515 18.94 77.37 -20.62
C LYS A 515 18.46 78.27 -19.45
N GLU A 516 19.45 78.65 -18.65
CA GLU A 516 19.78 80.01 -18.14
C GLU A 516 18.63 80.97 -17.78
N GLY A 517 18.52 81.25 -16.48
CA GLY A 517 17.81 82.41 -15.94
C GLY A 517 17.90 82.42 -14.41
N ALA A 518 18.68 83.35 -13.86
CA ALA A 518 18.95 83.51 -12.44
C ALA A 518 17.68 83.66 -11.57
N GLN A 519 17.61 82.88 -10.48
CA GLN A 519 17.25 83.28 -9.10
C GLN A 519 16.86 82.04 -8.26
N ASN A 520 17.31 82.03 -6.99
CA ASN A 520 16.98 81.09 -5.89
C ASN A 520 17.81 79.80 -5.73
N SER A 521 19.01 80.00 -5.19
CA SER A 521 19.88 79.03 -4.53
C SER A 521 19.35 78.58 -3.15
N ARG A 522 18.13 78.02 -3.04
CA ARG A 522 17.61 77.39 -1.81
C ARG A 522 16.55 76.33 -2.10
N LYS A 523 16.94 75.13 -2.54
CA LYS A 523 16.07 73.93 -2.50
C LYS A 523 16.79 72.60 -2.73
N THR A 524 18.06 72.47 -2.33
CA THR A 524 18.86 71.27 -2.64
C THR A 524 19.30 70.46 -1.41
N ASP A 525 19.17 70.93 -0.17
CA ASP A 525 19.57 70.16 1.02
C ASP A 525 18.52 70.28 2.13
N LEU A 526 17.53 69.39 2.16
CA LEU A 526 16.56 69.27 3.27
C LEU A 526 16.06 67.82 3.45
N ILE A 527 16.90 66.81 3.18
CA ILE A 527 16.76 65.51 3.87
C ILE A 527 17.65 65.65 5.10
N SER A 528 17.11 65.46 6.30
CA SER A 528 17.96 65.50 7.50
C SER A 528 18.92 64.31 7.44
N ASN A 529 20.16 64.44 7.94
CA ASN A 529 21.08 63.29 8.03
C ASN A 529 20.42 62.08 8.74
N GLU A 530 19.48 62.34 9.64
CA GLU A 530 18.69 61.33 10.36
C GLU A 530 17.70 60.57 9.45
N GLU A 531 17.08 61.24 8.48
CA GLU A 531 16.26 60.61 7.44
C GLU A 531 17.10 59.78 6.46
N GLU A 532 18.29 60.25 6.06
CA GLU A 532 19.21 59.48 5.20
C GLU A 532 19.68 58.19 5.88
N TRP A 533 20.06 58.26 7.16
CA TRP A 533 20.41 57.07 7.95
C TRP A 533 19.23 56.12 8.13
N SER A 534 18.00 56.64 8.28
CA SER A 534 16.79 55.83 8.35
C SER A 534 16.49 55.09 7.04
N ILE A 535 16.77 55.71 5.88
CA ILE A 535 16.66 55.07 4.56
C ILE A 535 17.70 53.97 4.38
N VAL A 536 18.97 54.21 4.78
CA VAL A 536 20.04 53.20 4.73
C VAL A 536 19.72 52.01 5.64
N GLN A 537 19.21 52.27 6.84
CA GLN A 537 18.79 51.23 7.77
C GLN A 537 17.60 50.41 7.21
N GLY A 538 16.60 51.07 6.62
CA GLY A 538 15.50 50.38 5.94
C GLY A 538 15.96 49.53 4.76
N ALA A 539 16.94 50.00 3.96
CA ALA A 539 17.52 49.23 2.86
C ALA A 539 18.29 47.98 3.34
N LEU A 540 19.04 48.09 4.44
CA LEU A 540 19.68 46.94 5.08
C LEU A 540 18.65 45.94 5.62
N GLN A 541 17.56 46.42 6.21
CA GLN A 541 16.47 45.56 6.67
C GLN A 541 15.73 44.88 5.51
N ILE A 542 15.65 45.49 4.32
CA ILE A 542 15.10 44.81 3.13
C ILE A 542 15.99 43.62 2.71
N LEU A 543 17.31 43.74 2.85
CA LEU A 543 18.22 42.63 2.60
C LEU A 543 18.03 41.51 3.63
N THR A 544 17.77 41.83 4.89
CA THR A 544 17.43 40.81 5.91
C THR A 544 16.09 40.15 5.64
N VAL A 545 15.10 40.88 5.13
CA VAL A 545 13.82 40.31 4.65
C VAL A 545 14.05 39.33 3.49
N ALA A 546 14.90 39.68 2.52
CA ALA A 546 15.21 38.80 1.38
C ALA A 546 15.97 37.53 1.82
N ASP A 547 16.92 37.66 2.73
CA ASP A 547 17.65 36.52 3.31
C ASP A 547 16.73 35.62 4.16
N CYS A 548 15.85 36.22 4.97
CA CYS A 548 14.84 35.51 5.75
C CYS A 548 13.85 34.75 4.85
N LEU A 549 13.37 35.39 3.78
CA LEU A 549 12.46 34.76 2.81
C LEU A 549 13.13 33.58 2.12
N THR A 550 14.37 33.76 1.66
CA THR A 550 15.13 32.71 0.95
C THR A 550 15.43 31.54 1.87
N SER A 551 15.97 31.80 3.06
CA SER A 551 16.31 30.77 4.03
C SER A 551 15.09 29.99 4.49
N ARG A 552 14.02 30.65 4.92
CA ARG A 552 12.79 29.96 5.37
C ARG A 552 12.07 29.23 4.25
N SER A 553 12.02 29.78 3.04
CA SER A 553 11.43 29.08 1.89
C SER A 553 12.22 27.82 1.53
N SER A 554 13.57 27.86 1.61
CA SER A 554 14.40 26.68 1.36
C SER A 554 14.19 25.57 2.41
N VAL A 555 14.00 25.94 3.68
CA VAL A 555 13.70 25.00 4.77
C VAL A 555 12.32 24.37 4.57
N PHE A 556 11.32 25.19 4.25
CA PHE A 556 9.98 24.70 3.93
C PHE A 556 10.00 23.73 2.74
N GLU A 557 10.68 24.09 1.66
CA GLU A 557 10.79 23.25 0.46
C GLU A 557 11.51 21.92 0.74
N ALA A 558 12.57 21.94 1.57
CA ALA A 558 13.24 20.72 2.03
C ALA A 558 12.31 19.84 2.87
N SER A 559 11.51 20.44 3.76
CA SER A 559 10.49 19.74 4.56
C SER A 559 9.43 19.10 3.65
N LEU A 560 8.89 19.86 2.68
CA LEU A 560 7.89 19.39 1.72
C LEU A 560 8.43 18.23 0.86
N ARG A 561 9.67 18.30 0.38
CA ARG A 561 10.28 17.18 -0.34
C ARG A 561 10.38 15.92 0.52
N ALA A 562 10.74 16.07 1.80
CA ALA A 562 10.83 14.95 2.72
C ALA A 562 9.45 14.32 3.01
N THR A 563 8.39 15.14 3.16
CA THR A 563 7.04 14.62 3.37
C THR A 563 6.51 13.90 2.12
N LEU A 564 6.69 14.47 0.93
CA LEU A 564 6.29 13.84 -0.33
C LEU A 564 7.06 12.54 -0.62
N ALA A 565 8.37 12.50 -0.33
CA ALA A 565 9.16 11.28 -0.45
C ALA A 565 8.64 10.16 0.47
N ARG A 566 8.28 10.50 1.73
CA ARG A 566 7.67 9.56 2.66
C ARG A 566 6.34 9.04 2.12
N LEU A 567 5.45 9.91 1.65
CA LEU A 567 4.16 9.51 1.07
C LEU A 567 4.35 8.60 -0.15
N SER A 568 5.30 8.91 -1.04
CA SER A 568 5.64 8.08 -2.19
C SER A 568 6.03 6.66 -1.77
N THR A 569 6.81 6.50 -0.68
CA THR A 569 7.17 5.16 -0.19
C THR A 569 5.97 4.41 0.39
N THR A 570 5.09 5.09 1.13
CA THR A 570 3.86 4.50 1.68
C THR A 570 2.91 4.05 0.57
N LEU A 571 2.69 4.89 -0.43
CA LEU A 571 1.86 4.58 -1.60
C LEU A 571 2.47 3.44 -2.42
N SER A 572 3.78 3.42 -2.64
CA SER A 572 4.44 2.34 -3.38
C SER A 572 4.31 0.99 -2.67
N LEU A 573 4.46 0.95 -1.35
CA LEU A 573 4.27 -0.28 -0.55
C LEU A 573 2.83 -0.80 -0.65
N SER A 574 1.84 0.09 -0.69
CA SER A 574 0.43 -0.29 -0.89
C SER A 574 0.18 -0.88 -2.29
N VAL A 575 0.84 -0.36 -3.32
CA VAL A 575 0.73 -0.84 -4.71
C VAL A 575 1.50 -2.14 -4.92
N PHE A 576 2.70 -2.29 -4.36
CA PHE A 576 3.50 -3.51 -4.53
C PHE A 576 2.94 -4.72 -3.77
N GLY A 577 2.30 -4.52 -2.62
CA GLY A 577 1.55 -5.57 -1.91
C GLY A 577 0.41 -6.17 -2.73
N SER A 578 -0.11 -5.46 -3.74
CA SER A 578 -1.14 -5.99 -4.65
C SER A 578 -0.59 -6.85 -5.80
N SER A 579 0.70 -6.76 -6.10
CA SER A 579 1.30 -7.42 -7.28
C SER A 579 2.14 -8.67 -6.96
N LEU A 580 2.70 -8.75 -5.74
CA LEU A 580 3.59 -9.85 -5.35
C LEU A 580 2.84 -11.16 -5.03
N ASP A 581 1.60 -11.09 -4.55
CA ASP A 581 0.85 -12.30 -4.18
C ASP A 581 0.27 -13.05 -5.39
N ASN A 582 0.11 -12.41 -6.55
CA ASN A 582 -0.39 -13.09 -7.75
C ASN A 582 0.70 -13.94 -8.46
N ASN A 583 1.98 -13.73 -8.14
CA ASN A 583 3.11 -14.43 -8.76
C ASN A 583 3.76 -15.49 -7.86
N GLN A 584 3.35 -15.63 -6.58
CA GLN A 584 3.91 -16.62 -5.65
C GLN A 584 3.08 -17.90 -5.47
N LEU A 585 2.05 -18.14 -6.29
CA LEU A 585 1.31 -19.42 -6.27
C LEU A 585 2.05 -20.60 -6.92
N HIS A 586 3.32 -20.42 -7.30
CA HIS A 586 4.14 -21.53 -7.79
C HIS A 586 5.58 -21.34 -7.34
N VAL A 587 5.91 -21.76 -6.11
CA VAL A 587 7.13 -22.48 -5.72
C VAL A 587 7.24 -22.59 -4.19
N ALA A 588 7.25 -23.86 -3.75
CA ALA A 588 7.88 -24.45 -2.56
C ALA A 588 7.38 -24.13 -1.14
N ASN A 589 6.87 -25.21 -0.53
CA ASN A 589 6.95 -25.57 0.89
C ASN A 589 8.35 -25.42 1.49
N ASP A 590 8.33 -25.34 2.83
CA ASP A 590 9.38 -25.69 3.79
C ASP A 590 10.31 -24.55 4.20
N ASP A 591 9.90 -23.78 5.22
CA ASP A 591 10.66 -23.75 6.48
C ASP A 591 9.89 -23.02 7.60
N GLY A 592 9.98 -23.58 8.79
CA GLY A 592 9.33 -23.07 9.99
C GLY A 592 9.99 -21.82 10.56
N ASN A 593 9.15 -21.00 11.19
CA ASN A 593 9.51 -19.91 12.11
C ASN A 593 9.98 -18.60 11.45
N GLY A 594 9.01 -17.82 10.96
CA GLY A 594 9.17 -16.40 10.65
C GLY A 594 7.86 -15.67 10.94
N GLU A 595 7.90 -14.65 11.79
CA GLU A 595 6.76 -13.76 12.05
C GLU A 595 6.24 -13.14 10.74
N PRO A 596 4.92 -12.96 10.56
CA PRO A 596 4.39 -12.33 9.35
C PRO A 596 4.79 -10.84 9.33
N PRO A 597 5.07 -10.25 8.15
CA PRO A 597 5.51 -8.87 8.05
C PRO A 597 4.31 -7.93 8.33
N LEU A 598 4.23 -7.43 9.56
CA LEU A 598 3.25 -6.43 10.01
C LEU A 598 3.41 -5.06 9.32
N GLY A 599 4.47 -4.84 8.53
CA GLY A 599 4.82 -3.54 7.94
C GLY A 599 3.99 -3.09 6.73
N GLY A 600 3.25 -3.98 6.07
CA GLY A 600 2.50 -3.64 4.84
C GLY A 600 1.09 -3.08 5.06
N ARG A 601 0.49 -3.30 6.24
CA ARG A 601 -0.94 -3.03 6.48
C ARG A 601 -1.23 -1.58 6.89
N ALA A 602 -0.34 -0.93 7.64
CA ALA A 602 -0.51 0.47 8.04
C ALA A 602 -0.46 1.48 6.87
N ALA A 603 0.06 1.07 5.70
CA ALA A 603 0.17 1.94 4.52
C ALA A 603 -1.17 2.16 3.80
N LEU A 604 -2.17 1.31 4.05
CA LEU A 604 -3.48 1.36 3.39
C LEU A 604 -4.41 2.42 3.96
N ASP A 605 -4.11 2.92 5.15
CA ASP A 605 -4.91 3.93 5.86
C ASP A 605 -4.88 5.30 5.18
N VAL A 606 -3.90 5.52 4.30
CA VAL A 606 -3.57 6.85 3.74
C VAL A 606 -3.95 6.95 2.26
N ALA A 607 -4.08 5.84 1.54
CA ALA A 607 -4.14 5.83 0.08
C ALA A 607 -5.52 5.55 -0.53
N ALA A 608 -6.54 5.27 0.28
CA ALA A 608 -7.83 4.75 -0.17
C ALA A 608 -8.92 5.81 -0.37
#